data_AF-A0A7X0XID8-F1
#
_entry.id   AF-A0A7X0XID8-F1
#
_cell.length_a   1.000
_cell.length_b   1.000
_cell.length_c   1.000
_cell.angle_alpha   90.00
_cell.angle_beta   90.00
_cell.angle_gamma   90.00
#
_symmetry.space_group_name_H-M   'P 1'
#
loop_
_entity.id
_entity.type
_entity.pdbx_description
1 polymer ?
#
loop_
_entity_poly.entity_id
_entity_poly.type
_entity_poly.pdbx_seq_one_letter_code
_entity_poly.pdbx_strand_id
1 'polypeptide(L)'
;MRKVVKYILVLIFSVLYLIASSFGESWLPKFDDLWTIISVLGFLCLYFYNESLLIFSWVNKTKNYFRKPQITWNLCYAVQTSAENSFDDTNLELLEYLKGKAGESQVRIIGKNETDCEYHIKTPDIRIYKLTQMDLDDDRIQMIIEYECTLIYKDSKTEIEEGLEFFKKLTERISIENKCELDEHMPLFQKPTFTLRLAFAELNPFYGMLVKRIDDKNIDTFEMQFKRGEALVKIKNSSMEIITDSEKYLKSVVRDYIVLANIK
;
A
#
# COMPACT_ATOMS: atom_id res chain seq x y z
N MET A 1 -3.16 -10.15 -37.05
CA MET A 1 -4.51 -9.56 -36.87
C MET A 1 -4.56 -8.84 -35.53
N ARG A 2 -4.73 -7.49 -35.50
CA ARG A 2 -4.73 -6.71 -34.24
C ARG A 2 -5.77 -7.29 -33.28
N LYS A 3 -5.43 -7.48 -31.99
CA LYS A 3 -6.30 -8.12 -30.98
C LYS A 3 -7.74 -7.55 -30.98
N VAL A 4 -7.87 -6.25 -31.23
CA VAL A 4 -9.14 -5.51 -31.41
C VAL A 4 -10.07 -6.13 -32.46
N VAL A 5 -9.53 -6.58 -33.60
CA VAL A 5 -10.32 -7.16 -34.70
C VAL A 5 -10.90 -8.52 -34.30
N LYS A 6 -10.16 -9.33 -33.52
CA LYS A 6 -10.70 -10.60 -32.99
C LYS A 6 -11.84 -10.35 -32.01
N TYR A 7 -11.73 -9.34 -31.13
CA TYR A 7 -12.80 -8.99 -30.18
C TYR A 7 -14.08 -8.54 -30.89
N ILE A 8 -13.93 -7.70 -31.93
CA ILE A 8 -15.06 -7.24 -32.74
C ILE A 8 -15.72 -8.42 -33.46
N LEU A 9 -14.94 -9.33 -34.03
CA LEU A 9 -15.48 -10.53 -34.70
C LEU A 9 -16.26 -11.43 -33.76
N VAL A 10 -15.73 -11.78 -32.58
CA VAL A 10 -16.45 -12.65 -31.64
C VAL A 10 -17.74 -11.99 -31.16
N LEU A 11 -17.72 -10.67 -30.90
CA LEU A 11 -18.90 -9.92 -30.49
C LEU A 11 -19.95 -9.86 -31.60
N ILE A 12 -19.53 -9.62 -32.86
CA ILE A 12 -20.40 -9.65 -34.04
C ILE A 12 -21.02 -11.04 -34.22
N PHE A 13 -20.23 -12.12 -34.16
CA PHE A 13 -20.77 -13.48 -34.31
C PHE A 13 -21.73 -13.87 -33.18
N SER A 14 -21.47 -13.42 -31.95
CA SER A 14 -22.37 -13.65 -30.81
C SER A 14 -23.70 -12.90 -30.98
N VAL A 15 -23.66 -11.66 -31.47
CA VAL A 15 -24.86 -10.85 -31.76
C VAL A 15 -25.63 -11.42 -32.96
N LEU A 16 -24.94 -11.86 -34.02
CA LEU A 16 -25.57 -12.50 -35.18
C LEU A 16 -26.25 -13.82 -34.79
N TYR A 17 -25.62 -14.62 -33.92
CA TYR A 17 -26.22 -15.84 -33.38
C TYR A 17 -27.51 -15.53 -32.58
N LEU A 18 -27.46 -14.52 -31.70
CA LEU A 18 -28.62 -14.05 -30.95
C LEU A 18 -29.77 -13.62 -31.87
N ILE A 19 -29.47 -12.80 -32.88
CA ILE A 19 -30.46 -12.33 -33.87
C ILE A 19 -31.06 -13.51 -34.63
N ALA A 20 -30.23 -14.44 -35.12
CA ALA A 20 -30.70 -15.63 -35.83
C ALA A 20 -31.58 -16.53 -34.95
N SER A 21 -31.27 -16.65 -33.65
CA SER A 21 -32.09 -17.41 -32.70
C SER A 21 -33.45 -16.76 -32.40
N SER A 22 -33.56 -15.43 -32.50
CA SER A 22 -34.81 -14.68 -32.29
C SER A 22 -35.81 -14.74 -33.46
N PHE A 23 -35.43 -15.30 -34.62
CA PHE A 23 -36.35 -15.52 -35.74
C PHE A 23 -37.10 -16.87 -35.68
N GLY A 24 -36.97 -17.62 -34.58
CA GLY A 24 -37.81 -18.79 -34.30
C GLY A 24 -39.22 -18.39 -33.83
N GLU A 25 -40.23 -19.23 -34.07
CA GLU A 25 -41.68 -18.99 -33.88
C GLU A 25 -42.15 -18.56 -32.46
N SER A 26 -41.25 -18.40 -31.50
CA SER A 26 -41.55 -18.04 -30.11
C SER A 26 -40.91 -16.71 -29.75
N TRP A 27 -41.70 -15.74 -29.28
CA TRP A 27 -41.21 -14.45 -28.75
C TRP A 27 -40.18 -14.62 -27.63
N LEU A 28 -40.28 -15.72 -26.85
CA LEU A 28 -39.34 -16.03 -25.78
C LEU A 28 -38.30 -17.06 -26.27
N PRO A 29 -37.00 -16.86 -26.01
CA PRO A 29 -35.97 -17.86 -26.29
C PRO A 29 -36.26 -19.15 -25.54
N LYS A 30 -36.02 -20.31 -26.18
CA LYS A 30 -36.18 -21.60 -25.50
C LYS A 30 -35.14 -21.72 -24.39
N PHE A 31 -35.39 -22.60 -23.43
CA PHE A 31 -34.49 -22.79 -22.29
C PHE A 31 -33.07 -23.21 -22.72
N ASP A 32 -32.95 -23.97 -23.81
CA ASP A 32 -31.66 -24.35 -24.42
C ASP A 32 -30.93 -23.17 -25.05
N ASP A 33 -31.68 -22.22 -25.64
CA ASP A 33 -31.12 -20.99 -26.19
C ASP A 33 -30.60 -20.10 -25.06
N LEU A 34 -31.33 -19.99 -23.95
CA LEU A 34 -30.88 -19.27 -22.75
C LEU A 34 -29.57 -19.86 -22.18
N TRP A 35 -29.47 -21.18 -22.08
CA TRP A 35 -28.22 -21.82 -21.62
C TRP A 35 -27.05 -21.60 -22.57
N THR A 36 -27.32 -21.60 -23.88
CA THR A 36 -26.30 -21.29 -24.89
C THR A 36 -25.83 -19.85 -24.76
N ILE A 37 -26.73 -18.90 -24.55
CA ILE A 37 -26.40 -17.49 -24.32
C ILE A 37 -25.58 -17.31 -23.05
N ILE A 38 -26.00 -17.94 -21.94
CA ILE A 38 -25.26 -17.91 -20.67
C ILE A 38 -23.85 -18.50 -20.85
N SER A 39 -23.71 -19.59 -21.60
CA SER A 39 -22.41 -20.24 -21.85
C SER A 39 -21.50 -19.37 -22.73
N VAL A 40 -22.03 -18.77 -23.79
CA VAL A 40 -21.28 -17.83 -24.65
C VAL A 40 -20.87 -16.59 -23.87
N LEU A 41 -21.78 -16.00 -23.09
CA LEU A 41 -21.48 -14.87 -22.22
C LEU A 41 -20.46 -15.25 -21.14
N GLY A 42 -20.57 -16.43 -20.54
CA GLY A 42 -19.61 -16.95 -19.56
C GLY A 42 -18.22 -17.11 -20.17
N PHE A 43 -18.13 -17.70 -21.36
CA PHE A 43 -16.87 -17.84 -22.08
C PHE A 43 -16.28 -16.47 -22.47
N LEU A 44 -17.09 -15.54 -22.96
CA LEU A 44 -16.68 -14.18 -23.26
C LEU A 44 -16.16 -13.47 -22.01
N CYS A 45 -16.90 -13.54 -20.90
CA CYS A 45 -16.49 -12.96 -19.62
C CYS A 45 -15.16 -13.53 -19.15
N LEU A 46 -14.95 -14.86 -19.21
CA LEU A 46 -13.69 -15.49 -18.84
C LEU A 46 -12.54 -15.08 -19.78
N TYR A 47 -12.79 -15.09 -21.08
CA TYR A 47 -11.80 -14.69 -22.09
C TYR A 47 -11.38 -13.23 -21.91
N PHE A 48 -12.35 -12.32 -21.74
CA PHE A 48 -12.09 -10.91 -21.48
C PHE A 48 -11.44 -10.67 -20.12
N TYR A 49 -11.85 -11.40 -19.09
CA TYR A 49 -11.21 -11.34 -17.77
C TYR A 49 -9.73 -11.73 -17.87
N ASN A 50 -9.38 -12.75 -18.65
CA ASN A 50 -8.00 -13.21 -18.80
C ASN A 50 -7.15 -12.27 -19.68
N GLU A 51 -7.65 -11.82 -20.83
CA GLU A 51 -6.86 -11.05 -21.80
C GLU A 51 -6.84 -9.52 -21.56
N SER A 52 -7.88 -8.94 -20.96
CA SER A 52 -7.99 -7.48 -20.81
C SER A 52 -7.59 -7.01 -19.41
N LEU A 53 -6.62 -6.09 -19.33
CA LEU A 53 -6.23 -5.43 -18.07
C LEU A 53 -7.36 -4.56 -17.52
N LEU A 54 -8.11 -3.88 -18.39
CA LEU A 54 -9.21 -3.01 -17.98
C LEU A 54 -10.33 -3.80 -17.32
N ILE A 55 -10.72 -4.93 -17.93
CA ILE A 55 -11.82 -5.77 -17.42
C ILE A 55 -11.38 -6.48 -16.14
N PHE A 56 -10.16 -7.01 -16.09
CA PHE A 56 -9.57 -7.56 -14.87
C PHE A 56 -9.54 -6.53 -13.73
N SER A 57 -9.06 -5.31 -14.02
CA SER A 57 -9.02 -4.22 -13.04
C SER A 57 -10.43 -3.85 -12.57
N TRP A 58 -11.42 -3.79 -13.48
CA TRP A 58 -12.80 -3.44 -13.13
C TRP A 58 -13.49 -4.51 -12.27
N VAL A 59 -13.31 -5.80 -12.61
CA VAL A 59 -13.84 -6.92 -11.84
C VAL A 59 -13.22 -6.95 -10.44
N ASN A 60 -11.89 -6.84 -10.34
CA ASN A 60 -11.21 -6.82 -9.04
C ASN A 60 -11.55 -5.58 -8.22
N LYS A 61 -11.70 -4.41 -8.85
CA LYS A 61 -12.18 -3.18 -8.19
C LYS A 61 -13.57 -3.38 -7.59
N THR A 62 -14.49 -3.94 -8.37
CA THR A 62 -15.86 -4.23 -7.92
C THR A 62 -15.85 -5.23 -6.77
N LYS A 63 -15.07 -6.31 -6.89
CA LYS A 63 -14.88 -7.29 -5.82
C LYS A 63 -14.32 -6.65 -4.53
N ASN A 64 -13.31 -5.79 -4.66
CA ASN A 64 -12.69 -5.10 -3.54
C ASN A 64 -13.63 -4.09 -2.88
N TYR A 65 -14.53 -3.45 -3.64
CA TYR A 65 -15.55 -2.57 -3.09
C TYR A 65 -16.50 -3.31 -2.14
N PHE A 66 -16.90 -4.54 -2.47
CA PHE A 66 -17.77 -5.35 -1.61
C PHE A 66 -17.02 -6.04 -0.47
N ARG A 67 -15.79 -6.52 -0.72
CA ARG A 67 -15.00 -7.25 0.29
C ARG A 67 -14.32 -6.37 1.32
N LYS A 68 -14.06 -5.10 0.98
CA LYS A 68 -13.34 -4.14 1.84
C LYS A 68 -12.02 -4.73 2.40
N PRO A 69 -11.08 -5.17 1.55
CA PRO A 69 -9.82 -5.72 2.02
C PRO A 69 -9.04 -4.71 2.87
N GLN A 70 -8.37 -5.22 3.90
CA GLN A 70 -7.61 -4.43 4.86
C GLN A 70 -6.12 -4.43 4.54
N ILE A 71 -5.49 -3.28 4.76
CA ILE A 71 -4.05 -3.05 4.63
C ILE A 71 -3.53 -2.53 5.96
N THR A 72 -2.45 -3.12 6.44
CA THR A 72 -1.70 -2.62 7.59
C THR A 72 -0.53 -1.79 7.07
N TRP A 73 -0.52 -0.54 7.48
CA TRP A 73 0.55 0.41 7.28
C TRP A 73 1.48 0.37 8.47
N ASN A 74 2.77 0.25 8.20
CA ASN A 74 3.82 0.50 9.18
C ASN A 74 4.82 1.45 8.52
N LEU A 75 4.78 2.70 8.95
CA LEU A 75 5.61 3.77 8.44
C LEU A 75 6.63 4.14 9.53
N CYS A 76 7.90 4.07 9.18
CA CYS A 76 9.03 4.32 10.05
C CYS A 76 9.84 5.48 9.48
N TYR A 77 10.33 6.37 10.36
CA TYR A 77 11.29 7.41 10.05
C TYR A 77 12.45 7.34 11.03
N ALA A 78 13.64 7.07 10.51
CA ALA A 78 14.87 7.03 11.29
C ALA A 78 15.67 8.31 11.05
N VAL A 79 16.05 9.00 12.13
CA VAL A 79 16.83 10.24 12.12
C VAL A 79 17.96 10.19 13.13
N GLN A 80 19.03 10.94 12.88
CA GLN A 80 20.16 11.09 13.80
C GLN A 80 20.18 12.51 14.37
N THR A 81 20.54 12.63 15.64
CA THR A 81 20.67 13.92 16.36
C THR A 81 21.79 13.80 17.39
N SER A 82 22.41 14.94 17.70
CA SER A 82 23.36 15.11 18.80
C SER A 82 22.78 15.93 19.96
N ALA A 83 21.48 16.22 19.92
CA ALA A 83 20.83 17.02 20.95
C ALA A 83 20.64 16.20 22.24
N GLU A 84 21.13 16.73 23.36
CA GLU A 84 20.86 16.17 24.69
C GLU A 84 19.34 16.13 24.97
N ASN A 85 18.88 15.06 25.63
CA ASN A 85 17.47 14.84 25.99
C ASN A 85 16.48 14.78 24.81
N SER A 86 16.94 14.59 23.56
CA SER A 86 16.04 14.63 22.41
C SER A 86 14.92 13.59 22.48
N PHE A 87 15.16 12.42 23.08
CA PHE A 87 14.12 11.41 23.26
C PHE A 87 13.00 11.88 24.18
N ASP A 88 13.34 12.46 25.34
CA ASP A 88 12.33 12.96 26.28
C ASP A 88 11.52 14.11 25.68
N ASP A 89 12.18 15.03 24.98
CA ASP A 89 11.52 16.14 24.29
C ASP A 89 10.57 15.63 23.19
N THR A 90 11.04 14.69 22.38
CA THR A 90 10.23 14.07 21.30
C THR A 90 9.06 13.28 21.88
N ASN A 91 9.27 12.59 23.00
CA ASN A 91 8.24 11.82 23.68
C ASN A 91 7.15 12.72 24.28
N LEU A 92 7.53 13.87 24.84
CA LEU A 92 6.58 14.89 25.30
C LEU A 92 5.77 15.45 24.12
N GLU A 93 6.42 15.79 23.02
CA GLU A 93 5.75 16.28 21.81
C GLU A 93 4.81 15.22 21.19
N LEU A 94 5.22 13.95 21.20
CA LEU A 94 4.38 12.82 20.82
C LEU A 94 3.14 12.73 21.70
N LEU A 95 3.31 12.77 23.01
CA LEU A 95 2.18 12.70 23.93
C LEU A 95 1.21 13.88 23.74
N GLU A 96 1.73 15.10 23.58
CA GLU A 96 0.92 16.30 23.30
C GLU A 96 0.17 16.17 21.96
N TYR A 97 0.84 15.73 20.90
CA TYR A 97 0.23 15.49 19.60
C TYR A 97 -0.92 14.47 19.69
N LEU A 98 -0.70 13.35 20.37
CA LEU A 98 -1.71 12.29 20.52
C LEU A 98 -2.91 12.76 21.34
N LYS A 99 -2.67 13.49 22.44
CA LYS A 99 -3.74 14.09 23.25
C LYS A 99 -4.54 15.12 22.46
N GLY A 100 -3.89 15.94 21.64
CA GLY A 100 -4.55 16.89 20.76
C GLY A 100 -5.38 16.23 19.64
N LYS A 101 -4.88 15.13 19.06
CA LYS A 101 -5.53 14.42 17.94
C LYS A 101 -6.73 13.57 18.39
N ALA A 102 -6.61 12.82 19.47
CA ALA A 102 -7.61 11.83 19.89
C ALA A 102 -8.31 12.16 21.23
N GLY A 103 -7.81 13.16 21.96
CA GLY A 103 -8.22 13.42 23.33
C GLY A 103 -7.50 12.52 24.33
N GLU A 104 -7.24 13.06 25.51
CA GLU A 104 -6.42 12.41 26.54
C GLU A 104 -6.96 11.04 27.00
N SER A 105 -8.28 10.86 27.01
CA SER A 105 -8.93 9.60 27.41
C SER A 105 -8.77 8.45 26.41
N GLN A 106 -8.33 8.73 25.18
CA GLN A 106 -8.18 7.72 24.13
C GLN A 106 -6.76 7.18 24.00
N VAL A 107 -5.78 7.89 24.54
CA VAL A 107 -4.36 7.52 24.49
C VAL A 107 -4.06 6.51 25.59
N ARG A 108 -3.59 5.32 25.21
CA ARG A 108 -3.11 4.29 26.14
C ARG A 108 -1.61 4.15 26.04
N ILE A 109 -0.93 4.21 27.18
CA ILE A 109 0.49 3.91 27.28
C ILE A 109 0.63 2.39 27.44
N ILE A 110 1.32 1.74 26.50
CA ILE A 110 1.52 0.29 26.52
C ILE A 110 2.86 -0.05 27.17
N GLY A 111 3.90 0.70 26.82
CA GLY A 111 5.23 0.58 27.38
C GLY A 111 5.93 1.94 27.39
N LYS A 112 6.68 2.21 28.46
CA LYS A 112 7.58 3.36 28.54
C LYS A 112 8.80 2.95 29.36
N ASN A 113 9.94 2.91 28.70
CA ASN A 113 11.26 2.74 29.29
C ASN A 113 12.12 3.98 28.96
N GLU A 114 13.40 3.93 29.32
CA GLU A 114 14.34 5.04 29.09
C GLU A 114 14.64 5.29 27.60
N THR A 115 14.52 4.25 26.76
CA THR A 115 14.88 4.31 25.34
C THR A 115 13.74 3.94 24.40
N ASP A 116 12.57 3.61 24.92
CA ASP A 116 11.44 3.16 24.10
C ASP A 116 10.11 3.58 24.73
N CYS A 117 9.18 4.06 23.91
CA CYS A 117 7.80 4.25 24.31
C CYS A 117 6.81 3.84 23.22
N GLU A 118 5.68 3.29 23.65
CA GLU A 118 4.61 2.82 22.78
C GLU A 118 3.25 3.33 23.26
N TYR A 119 2.55 4.01 22.35
CA TYR A 119 1.22 4.58 22.58
C TYR A 119 0.20 4.01 21.60
N HIS A 120 -0.99 3.69 22.12
CA HIS A 120 -2.12 3.18 21.33
C HIS A 120 -3.29 4.14 21.38
N ILE A 121 -3.89 4.41 20.22
CA ILE A 121 -5.20 5.06 20.09
C ILE A 121 -6.18 4.03 19.54
N LYS A 122 -7.30 3.80 20.22
CA LYS A 122 -8.25 2.73 19.87
C LYS A 122 -9.41 3.15 18.96
N THR A 123 -9.65 4.46 18.81
CA THR A 123 -10.83 4.99 18.12
C THR A 123 -10.39 6.04 17.11
N PRO A 124 -10.87 6.02 15.85
CA PRO A 124 -11.80 5.06 15.23
C PRO A 124 -11.20 3.70 14.86
N ASP A 125 -9.87 3.63 14.68
CA ASP A 125 -9.12 2.40 14.39
C ASP A 125 -7.95 2.26 15.39
N ILE A 126 -7.41 1.04 15.54
CA ILE A 126 -6.20 0.84 16.36
C ILE A 126 -5.01 1.45 15.62
N ARG A 127 -4.47 2.53 16.17
CA ARG A 127 -3.25 3.20 15.73
C ARG A 127 -2.19 3.04 16.81
N ILE A 128 -1.00 2.61 16.40
CA ILE A 128 0.16 2.38 17.27
C ILE A 128 1.23 3.39 16.89
N TYR A 129 1.79 4.06 17.89
CA TYR A 129 2.87 5.02 17.73
C TYR A 129 4.01 4.58 18.63
N LYS A 130 5.22 4.47 18.06
CA LYS A 130 6.42 4.09 18.79
C LYS A 130 7.52 5.11 18.57
N LEU A 131 8.28 5.34 19.62
CA LEU A 131 9.51 6.12 19.57
C LEU A 131 10.59 5.30 20.28
N THR A 132 11.68 5.06 19.57
CA THR A 132 12.83 4.32 20.10
C THR A 132 14.10 5.14 19.91
N GLN A 133 14.94 5.20 20.94
CA GLN A 133 16.30 5.74 20.91
C GLN A 133 17.31 4.60 20.85
N MET A 134 18.32 4.76 20.00
CA MET A 134 19.50 3.89 19.96
C MET A 134 20.75 4.76 19.99
N ASP A 135 21.64 4.50 20.94
CA ASP A 135 22.92 5.22 21.02
C ASP A 135 23.87 4.68 19.95
N LEU A 136 24.46 5.58 19.15
CA LEU A 136 25.40 5.23 18.08
C LEU A 136 26.85 5.44 18.52
N ASP A 137 27.13 6.56 19.16
CA ASP A 137 28.41 6.93 19.78
C ASP A 137 28.17 7.90 20.96
N ASP A 138 29.24 8.39 21.60
CA ASP A 138 29.17 9.19 22.84
C ASP A 138 28.29 10.46 22.71
N ASP A 139 28.18 11.04 21.52
CA ASP A 139 27.46 12.30 21.29
C ASP A 139 26.29 12.16 20.31
N ARG A 140 26.01 10.94 19.80
CA ARG A 140 25.00 10.72 18.76
C ARG A 140 24.04 9.62 19.09
N ILE A 141 22.78 9.93 18.80
CA ILE A 141 21.66 9.02 18.97
C ILE A 141 20.86 8.93 17.68
N GLN A 142 20.39 7.73 17.39
CA GLN A 142 19.40 7.46 16.36
C GLN A 142 18.02 7.41 17.02
N MET A 143 17.09 8.21 16.52
CA MET A 143 15.69 8.10 16.87
C MET A 143 14.94 7.41 15.75
N ILE A 144 14.15 6.42 16.12
CA ILE A 144 13.26 5.68 15.23
C ILE A 144 11.84 6.01 15.65
N ILE A 145 11.12 6.69 14.77
CA ILE A 145 9.73 7.04 14.97
C ILE A 145 8.90 6.11 14.08
N GLU A 146 8.00 5.34 14.69
CA GLU A 146 7.13 4.42 13.97
C GLU A 146 5.66 4.77 14.15
N TYR A 147 4.93 4.59 13.07
CA TYR A 147 3.49 4.78 12.98
C TYR A 147 2.87 3.56 12.32
N GLU A 148 1.96 2.88 13.01
CA GLU A 148 1.25 1.72 12.49
C GLU A 148 -0.27 1.87 12.59
N CYS A 149 -0.98 1.45 11.54
CA CYS A 149 -2.43 1.41 11.51
C CYS A 149 -2.95 0.36 10.54
N THR A 150 -4.14 -0.18 10.81
CA THR A 150 -4.84 -1.08 9.88
C THR A 150 -6.11 -0.41 9.41
N LEU A 151 -6.29 -0.35 8.09
CA LEU A 151 -7.37 0.39 7.45
C LEU A 151 -7.79 -0.29 6.15
N ILE A 152 -8.90 0.16 5.55
CA ILE A 152 -9.39 -0.39 4.28
C ILE A 152 -8.55 0.16 3.12
N TYR A 153 -8.24 -0.65 2.12
CA TYR A 153 -7.41 -0.25 0.95
C TYR A 153 -7.76 1.11 0.33
N LYS A 154 -9.03 1.51 0.36
CA LYS A 154 -9.50 2.77 -0.21
C LYS A 154 -8.94 3.99 0.54
N ASP A 155 -8.86 3.89 1.86
CA ASP A 155 -8.50 5.01 2.76
C ASP A 155 -6.97 5.14 2.88
N SER A 156 -6.25 4.11 2.41
CA SER A 156 -4.80 4.04 2.37
C SER A 156 -4.11 5.19 1.64
N LYS A 157 -4.78 5.82 0.68
CA LYS A 157 -4.16 6.89 -0.12
C LYS A 157 -3.96 8.18 0.67
N THR A 158 -4.83 8.46 1.63
CA THR A 158 -4.76 9.68 2.44
C THR A 158 -3.86 9.48 3.66
N GLU A 159 -3.62 8.23 4.06
CA GLU A 159 -2.82 7.92 5.24
C GLU A 159 -1.35 8.33 5.11
N ILE A 160 -0.80 8.37 3.89
CA ILE A 160 0.58 8.84 3.67
C ILE A 160 0.76 10.32 4.02
N GLU A 161 -0.26 11.14 3.78
CA GLU A 161 -0.20 12.56 4.14
C GLU A 161 -0.25 12.72 5.66
N GLU A 162 -1.11 11.96 6.35
CA GLU A 162 -1.18 11.96 7.82
C GLU A 162 0.14 11.50 8.46
N GLY A 163 0.72 10.40 7.97
CA GLY A 163 1.97 9.87 8.49
C GLY A 163 3.15 10.82 8.32
N LEU A 164 3.22 11.53 7.19
CA LEU A 164 4.31 12.50 6.95
C LEU A 164 4.12 13.80 7.74
N GLU A 165 2.88 14.26 7.93
CA GLU A 165 2.61 15.39 8.83
C GLU A 165 3.00 15.04 10.28
N PHE A 166 2.71 13.81 10.71
CA PHE A 166 3.10 13.29 12.02
C PHE A 166 4.61 13.37 12.24
N PHE A 167 5.43 12.83 11.33
CA PHE A 167 6.88 12.91 11.47
C PHE A 167 7.39 14.34 11.46
N LYS A 168 6.88 15.17 10.55
CA LYS A 168 7.29 16.56 10.46
C LYS A 168 7.10 17.29 11.79
N LYS A 169 5.98 17.06 12.48
CA LYS A 169 5.71 17.65 13.79
C LYS A 169 6.69 17.15 14.85
N LEU A 170 6.89 15.84 14.94
CA LEU A 170 7.79 15.27 15.96
C LEU A 170 9.24 15.66 15.78
N THR A 171 9.69 15.90 14.56
CA THR A 171 11.08 16.27 14.30
C THR A 171 11.30 17.78 14.17
N GLU A 172 10.27 18.61 14.34
CA GLU A 172 10.37 20.07 14.17
C GLU A 172 11.30 20.71 15.22
N ARG A 173 11.34 20.14 16.44
CA ARG A 173 12.13 20.66 17.56
C ARG A 173 13.52 20.04 17.70
N ILE A 174 13.83 19.07 16.86
CA ILE A 174 15.07 18.30 16.94
C ILE A 174 16.03 18.79 15.87
N SER A 175 17.29 19.00 16.26
CA SER A 175 18.36 19.28 15.32
C SER A 175 18.74 18.01 14.55
N ILE A 176 18.08 17.77 13.42
CA ILE A 176 18.37 16.60 12.57
C ILE A 176 19.72 16.79 11.87
N GLU A 177 20.63 15.84 12.07
CA GLU A 177 21.89 15.82 11.34
C GLU A 177 21.65 15.36 9.89
N ASN A 178 21.81 16.28 8.94
CA ASN A 178 21.56 16.04 7.51
C ASN A 178 22.84 15.85 6.67
N LYS A 179 24.03 15.80 7.29
CA LYS A 179 25.31 15.90 6.55
C LYS A 179 25.53 14.69 5.64
N CYS A 180 25.51 14.94 4.33
CA CYS A 180 25.70 13.94 3.26
C CYS A 180 27.14 13.55 2.98
N GLU A 181 28.12 13.98 3.78
CA GLU A 181 29.51 13.64 3.51
C GLU A 181 29.76 12.25 4.10
N LEU A 182 29.88 11.26 3.20
CA LEU A 182 30.60 10.01 3.45
C LEU A 182 32.02 10.39 3.84
N ASP A 183 32.19 10.84 5.08
CA ASP A 183 33.50 10.96 5.68
C ASP A 183 33.95 9.51 5.92
N GLU A 184 35.07 9.12 5.30
CA GLU A 184 35.66 7.78 5.48
C GLU A 184 35.98 7.51 6.97
N HIS A 185 35.94 8.56 7.81
CA HIS A 185 36.07 8.52 9.25
C HIS A 185 34.76 8.30 10.04
N MET A 186 33.58 8.25 9.40
CA MET A 186 32.27 8.13 10.09
C MET A 186 31.35 7.04 9.51
N PRO A 187 31.63 5.74 9.77
CA PRO A 187 30.91 4.61 9.18
C PRO A 187 29.47 4.41 9.70
N LEU A 188 29.07 5.08 10.77
CA LEU A 188 27.74 4.93 11.41
C LEU A 188 26.72 5.98 10.99
N PHE A 189 27.13 7.00 10.22
CA PHE A 189 26.21 8.05 9.78
C PHE A 189 25.22 7.49 8.73
N GLN A 190 23.93 7.59 9.01
CA GLN A 190 22.87 7.20 8.09
C GLN A 190 21.98 8.41 7.84
N LYS A 191 21.76 8.73 6.56
CA LYS A 191 20.81 9.78 6.18
C LYS A 191 19.43 9.48 6.75
N PRO A 192 18.64 10.52 7.08
CA PRO A 192 17.24 10.35 7.41
C PRO A 192 16.53 9.45 6.40
N THR A 193 15.91 8.38 6.89
CA THR A 193 15.36 7.33 6.02
C THR A 193 13.92 7.04 6.40
N PHE A 194 13.03 7.17 5.44
CA PHE A 194 11.66 6.67 5.51
C PHE A 194 11.61 5.23 5.06
N THR A 195 10.97 4.39 5.85
CA THR A 195 10.62 3.01 5.50
C THR A 195 9.12 2.84 5.63
N LEU A 196 8.43 2.58 4.53
CA LEU A 196 7.02 2.22 4.53
C LEU A 196 6.87 0.75 4.21
N ARG A 197 6.25 0.00 5.13
CA ARG A 197 5.81 -1.37 4.94
C ARG A 197 4.29 -1.41 4.86
N LEU A 198 3.81 -2.06 3.82
CA LEU A 198 2.40 -2.33 3.59
C LEU A 198 2.21 -3.84 3.65
N ALA A 199 1.40 -4.31 4.59
CA ALA A 199 0.96 -5.70 4.66
C ALA A 199 -0.50 -5.79 4.21
N PHE A 200 -0.75 -6.65 3.23
CA PHE A 200 -2.04 -6.85 2.61
C PHE A 200 -2.69 -8.11 3.20
N ALA A 201 -3.95 -8.01 3.63
CA ALA A 201 -4.68 -9.18 4.16
C ALA A 201 -4.96 -10.24 3.08
N GLU A 202 -5.12 -9.80 1.83
CA GLU A 202 -5.16 -10.66 0.65
C GLU A 202 -3.84 -10.50 -0.16
N LEU A 203 -3.86 -10.81 -1.45
CA LEU A 203 -2.72 -10.58 -2.32
C LEU A 203 -2.46 -9.08 -2.52
N ASN A 204 -1.18 -8.73 -2.63
CA ASN A 204 -0.76 -7.42 -3.10
C ASN A 204 -1.34 -7.18 -4.51
N PRO A 205 -2.08 -6.09 -4.76
CA PRO A 205 -2.66 -5.80 -6.07
C PRO A 205 -1.65 -5.75 -7.21
N PHE A 206 -0.42 -5.32 -6.93
CA PHE A 206 0.67 -5.31 -7.89
C PHE A 206 1.13 -6.73 -8.24
N TYR A 207 1.28 -7.59 -7.23
CA TYR A 207 1.57 -9.01 -7.41
C TYR A 207 0.47 -9.68 -8.26
N GLY A 208 -0.80 -9.46 -7.91
CA GLY A 208 -1.93 -10.02 -8.65
C GLY A 208 -1.95 -9.63 -10.13
N MET A 209 -1.54 -8.40 -10.48
CA MET A 209 -1.42 -7.99 -11.88
C MET A 209 -0.23 -8.60 -12.62
N LEU A 210 0.90 -8.78 -11.93
CA LEU A 210 2.11 -9.36 -12.52
C LEU A 210 1.97 -10.86 -12.72
N VAL A 211 1.48 -11.58 -11.71
CA VAL A 211 1.26 -13.03 -11.80
C VAL A 211 0.13 -13.36 -12.76
N LYS A 212 -0.88 -12.51 -12.96
CA LYS A 212 -1.82 -12.73 -14.07
C LYS A 212 -1.15 -12.84 -15.45
N ARG A 213 0.09 -12.35 -15.61
CA ARG A 213 0.86 -12.44 -16.87
C ARG A 213 1.83 -13.61 -16.92
N ILE A 214 2.04 -14.32 -15.81
CA ILE A 214 3.00 -15.41 -15.67
C ILE A 214 2.20 -16.62 -15.16
N ASP A 215 2.25 -17.76 -15.84
CA ASP A 215 1.39 -18.92 -15.50
C ASP A 215 1.41 -19.24 -13.99
N ASP A 216 0.27 -19.00 -13.32
CA ASP A 216 0.09 -18.91 -11.86
C ASP A 216 0.37 -20.25 -11.14
N LYS A 217 0.38 -21.36 -11.90
CA LYS A 217 0.42 -22.70 -11.33
C LYS A 217 1.75 -23.11 -10.67
N ASN A 218 2.81 -22.30 -10.78
CA ASN A 218 4.16 -22.67 -10.33
C ASN A 218 4.91 -21.57 -9.54
N ILE A 219 4.23 -20.57 -8.95
CA ILE A 219 4.89 -19.50 -8.20
C ILE A 219 4.71 -19.71 -6.69
N ASP A 220 5.65 -20.43 -6.08
CA ASP A 220 5.69 -20.63 -4.62
C ASP A 220 6.10 -19.36 -3.87
N THR A 221 7.04 -18.58 -4.45
CA THR A 221 7.53 -17.32 -3.88
C THR A 221 7.72 -16.28 -4.98
N PHE A 222 7.24 -15.06 -4.72
CA PHE A 222 7.54 -13.89 -5.55
C PHE A 222 8.17 -12.81 -4.70
N GLU A 223 9.33 -12.37 -5.16
CA GLU A 223 10.03 -11.23 -4.62
C GLU A 223 10.59 -10.42 -5.78
N MET A 224 10.19 -9.15 -5.84
CA MET A 224 10.65 -8.22 -6.84
C MET A 224 11.25 -7.01 -6.12
N GLN A 225 12.51 -6.71 -6.42
CA GLN A 225 13.22 -5.57 -5.87
C GLN A 225 13.74 -4.70 -7.01
N PHE A 226 13.43 -3.41 -6.98
CA PHE A 226 13.92 -2.44 -7.96
C PHE A 226 14.09 -1.06 -7.35
N LYS A 227 14.92 -0.24 -7.98
CA LYS A 227 15.06 1.18 -7.64
C LYS A 227 14.20 2.03 -8.56
N ARG A 228 13.51 3.01 -8.00
CA ARG A 228 12.74 4.02 -8.73
C ARG A 228 13.18 5.40 -8.24
N GLY A 229 14.12 6.01 -8.96
CA GLY A 229 14.84 7.17 -8.45
C GLY A 229 15.65 6.80 -7.21
N GLU A 230 15.43 7.53 -6.12
CA GLU A 230 16.08 7.32 -4.82
C GLU A 230 15.35 6.30 -3.93
N ALA A 231 14.16 5.84 -4.34
CA ALA A 231 13.40 4.85 -3.57
C ALA A 231 13.77 3.42 -3.97
N LEU A 232 14.09 2.59 -2.97
CA LEU A 232 14.13 1.14 -3.11
C LEU A 232 12.75 0.57 -2.84
N VAL A 233 12.20 -0.17 -3.80
CA VAL A 233 10.89 -0.81 -3.68
C VAL A 233 11.07 -2.32 -3.70
N LYS A 234 10.57 -3.01 -2.68
CA LYS A 234 10.49 -4.46 -2.59
C LYS A 234 9.03 -4.89 -2.56
N ILE A 235 8.67 -5.86 -3.38
CA ILE A 235 7.30 -6.34 -3.52
C ILE A 235 7.29 -7.85 -3.35
N LYS A 236 6.43 -8.33 -2.46
CA LYS A 236 6.17 -9.75 -2.21
C LYS A 236 4.69 -10.08 -2.43
N ASN A 237 4.33 -11.36 -2.32
CA ASN A 237 2.97 -11.86 -2.55
C ASN A 237 1.88 -11.04 -1.80
N SER A 238 2.14 -10.71 -0.53
CA SER A 238 1.21 -10.02 0.37
C SER A 238 1.81 -8.79 1.04
N SER A 239 2.97 -8.30 0.58
CA SER A 239 3.57 -7.10 1.16
C SER A 239 4.30 -6.23 0.14
N MET A 240 4.51 -4.98 0.53
CA MET A 240 5.34 -4.02 -0.19
C MET A 240 6.16 -3.22 0.82
N GLU A 241 7.45 -3.08 0.57
CA GLU A 241 8.36 -2.25 1.36
C GLU A 241 8.95 -1.18 0.45
N ILE A 242 8.93 0.07 0.91
CA ILE A 242 9.49 1.24 0.22
C ILE A 242 10.46 1.90 1.17
N ILE A 243 11.72 2.06 0.75
CA ILE A 243 12.78 2.69 1.53
C ILE A 243 13.31 3.88 0.73
N THR A 244 13.31 5.08 1.32
CA THR A 244 13.81 6.29 0.66
C THR A 244 14.17 7.36 1.68
N ASP A 245 15.12 8.23 1.34
CA ASP A 245 15.47 9.44 2.08
C ASP A 245 14.61 10.66 1.71
N SER A 246 13.66 10.51 0.78
CA SER A 246 12.88 11.61 0.22
C SER A 246 11.38 11.42 0.39
N GLU A 247 10.74 12.33 1.14
CA GLU A 247 9.28 12.39 1.28
C GLU A 247 8.56 12.45 -0.07
N LYS A 248 9.14 13.19 -1.03
CA LYS A 248 8.57 13.37 -2.37
C LYS A 248 8.53 12.05 -3.13
N TYR A 249 9.62 11.28 -3.08
CA TYR A 249 9.66 9.95 -3.72
C TYR A 249 8.76 8.96 -2.99
N LEU A 250 8.72 8.98 -1.65
CA LEU A 250 7.78 8.15 -0.89
C LEU A 250 6.33 8.39 -1.33
N LYS A 251 5.87 9.65 -1.34
CA LYS A 251 4.53 10.04 -1.80
C LYS A 251 4.25 9.59 -3.24
N SER A 252 5.22 9.77 -4.14
CA SER A 252 5.06 9.37 -5.55
C SER A 252 4.92 7.87 -5.71
N VAL A 253 5.76 7.08 -5.05
CA VAL A 253 5.75 5.62 -5.12
C VAL A 253 4.44 5.10 -4.52
N VAL A 254 4.10 5.52 -3.30
CA VAL A 254 2.83 5.19 -2.64
C VAL A 254 1.64 5.47 -3.54
N ARG A 255 1.58 6.69 -4.12
CA ARG A 255 0.49 7.05 -5.02
C ARG A 255 0.42 6.08 -6.18
N ASP A 256 1.51 5.81 -6.86
CA ASP A 256 1.48 4.99 -8.07
C ASP A 256 1.15 3.51 -7.79
N TYR A 257 1.67 2.94 -6.70
CA TYR A 257 1.51 1.52 -6.40
C TYR A 257 0.22 1.21 -5.61
N ILE A 258 -0.25 2.13 -4.77
CA ILE A 258 -1.55 2.00 -4.09
C ILE A 258 -2.70 2.40 -5.02
N VAL A 259 -2.48 3.26 -6.02
CA VAL A 259 -3.47 3.54 -7.07
C VAL A 259 -3.79 2.31 -7.91
N LEU A 260 -2.88 1.34 -8.05
CA LEU A 260 -3.17 0.10 -8.77
C LEU A 260 -4.20 -0.80 -8.06
N ALA A 261 -4.45 -0.56 -6.77
CA ALA A 261 -5.57 -1.16 -6.05
C ALA A 261 -6.93 -0.52 -6.39
N ASN A 262 -6.93 0.64 -7.05
CA ASN A 262 -8.10 1.47 -7.28
C ASN A 262 -7.86 2.40 -8.50
N ILE A 263 -7.73 1.80 -9.69
CA ILE A 263 -7.65 2.56 -10.94
C ILE A 263 -9.07 3.09 -11.23
N LYS A 264 -9.18 4.42 -11.35
CA LYS A 264 -10.44 5.12 -11.61
C LYS A 264 -10.97 4.75 -12.98
#